data_AF-A0A1G0FUZ2-F1
#
_entry.id   AF-A0A1G0FUZ2-F1
#
_cell.length_a   1.000
_cell.length_b   1.000
_cell.length_c   1.000
_cell.angle_alpha   90.00
_cell.angle_beta   90.00
_cell.angle_gamma   90.00
#
_symmetry.space_group_name_H-M   'P 1'
#
loop_
_entity.id
_entity.type
_entity.pdbx_description
1 polymer ?
#
loop_
_entity_poly.entity_id
_entity_poly.type
_entity_poly.pdbx_seq_one_letter_code
_entity_poly.pdbx_strand_id
1 'polypeptide(L)'
;MWPLLKNLIYKVYVICLMGFTIWYGTFMYPLIFGFSEKASGAEESLMKLGSAGTEDEKLFLKLMVEKEKSSTIDLGYKVIEQPYIKGRFHHIGFYIEADNEDICVRCHGTVPHDDSKEIRSFLNMHAFYVACETCHIRPGEDQPPWIFQWSSKVTGLPVANPKKLVDIENSYLKSEDFDKKYITYGNYGAKITPGRIVDGNVVFLKRGNLMAYVEEYLSHEKELGEGQKSQVKNVIHRDINK
;
A
#
# COMPACT_ATOMS: atom_id res chain seq x y z
N MET A 1 70.80 18.70 20.38
CA MET A 1 70.58 18.09 19.05
C MET A 1 69.19 17.43 18.91
N TRP A 2 68.72 16.69 19.92
CA TRP A 2 67.39 16.04 19.94
C TRP A 2 66.13 16.95 19.79
N PRO A 3 66.05 18.17 20.37
CA PRO A 3 64.86 19.00 20.25
C PRO A 3 64.71 19.65 18.86
N LEU A 4 65.83 19.95 18.20
CA LEU A 4 65.83 20.51 16.84
C LEU A 4 65.34 19.46 15.82
N LEU A 5 65.72 18.20 16.01
CA LEU A 5 65.27 17.09 15.15
C LEU A 5 63.76 16.85 15.27
N LYS A 6 63.21 16.90 16.50
CA LYS A 6 61.75 16.78 16.72
C LYS A 6 60.96 17.89 16.03
N ASN A 7 61.43 19.13 16.14
CA ASN A 7 60.80 20.26 15.46
C ASN A 7 60.85 20.16 13.94
N LEU A 8 61.94 19.61 13.38
CA LEU A 8 62.06 19.36 11.95
C LEU A 8 61.06 18.28 11.50
N ILE A 9 61.02 17.14 12.19
CA ILE A 9 60.10 16.03 11.89
C ILE A 9 58.65 16.49 11.97
N TYR A 10 58.29 17.27 13.00
CA TYR A 10 56.94 17.81 13.15
C TYR A 10 56.55 18.72 11.98
N LYS A 11 57.45 19.61 11.54
CA LYS A 11 57.19 20.49 10.39
C LYS A 11 57.02 19.71 9.09
N VAL A 12 57.84 18.69 8.86
CA VAL A 12 57.71 17.81 7.68
C VAL A 12 56.39 17.05 7.72
N TYR A 13 56.02 16.51 8.88
CA TYR A 13 54.74 15.82 9.07
C TYR A 13 53.54 16.72 8.74
N VAL A 14 53.54 17.97 9.22
CA VAL A 14 52.45 18.93 8.94
C VAL A 14 52.36 19.23 7.44
N ILE A 15 53.49 19.41 6.76
CA ILE A 15 53.52 19.65 5.30
C ILE A 15 52.97 18.43 4.54
N CYS A 16 53.37 17.22 4.92
CA CYS A 16 52.84 15.98 4.32
C CYS A 16 51.32 15.84 4.55
N LEU A 17 50.83 16.17 5.75
CA LEU A 17 49.41 16.12 6.07
C LEU A 17 48.61 17.11 5.21
N MET A 18 49.09 18.36 5.06
CA MET A 18 48.45 19.35 4.20
C MET A 18 48.40 18.87 2.73
N GLY A 19 49.49 18.32 2.21
CA GLY A 19 49.54 17.73 0.87
C GLY A 19 48.56 16.58 0.69
N PHE A 20 48.46 15.67 1.67
CA PHE A 20 47.50 14.58 1.67
C PHE A 20 46.05 15.08 1.66
N THR A 21 45.76 16.13 2.44
CA THR A 21 44.39 16.66 2.54
C THR A 21 43.93 17.26 1.20
N ILE A 22 44.81 18.00 0.52
CA ILE A 22 44.55 18.55 -0.80
C ILE A 22 44.36 17.40 -1.81
N TRP A 23 45.29 16.44 -1.86
CA TRP A 23 45.20 15.30 -2.76
C TRP A 23 43.92 14.49 -2.54
N TYR A 24 43.56 14.21 -1.29
CA TYR A 24 42.35 13.50 -0.92
C TYR A 24 41.09 14.26 -1.37
N GLY A 25 41.05 15.58 -1.18
CA GLY A 25 39.97 16.42 -1.68
C GLY A 25 39.82 16.33 -3.21
N THR A 26 40.93 16.44 -3.94
CA THR A 26 40.93 16.34 -5.42
C THR A 26 40.54 14.94 -5.91
N PHE A 27 40.94 13.89 -5.19
CA PHE A 27 40.59 12.50 -5.51
C PHE A 27 39.11 12.18 -5.21
N MET A 28 38.58 12.69 -4.10
CA MET A 28 37.19 12.44 -3.68
C MET A 28 36.18 13.30 -4.43
N TYR A 29 36.55 14.49 -4.90
CA TYR A 29 35.66 15.38 -5.66
C TYR A 29 34.95 14.68 -6.85
N PRO A 30 35.64 13.98 -7.78
CA PRO A 30 34.96 13.26 -8.86
C PRO A 30 34.16 12.03 -8.39
N LEU A 31 34.51 11.42 -7.25
CA LEU A 31 33.73 10.31 -6.68
C LEU A 31 32.40 10.79 -6.07
N ILE A 32 32.40 11.95 -5.41
CA ILE A 32 31.21 12.52 -4.76
C ILE A 32 30.35 13.27 -5.78
N PHE A 33 30.96 14.06 -6.66
CA PHE A 33 30.24 14.98 -7.56
C PHE A 33 30.24 14.55 -9.03
N GLY A 34 31.06 13.58 -9.44
CA GLY A 34 31.08 13.06 -10.82
C GLY A 34 29.84 12.26 -11.23
N PHE A 35 28.94 11.95 -10.28
CA PHE A 35 27.61 11.43 -10.58
C PHE A 35 26.58 12.53 -10.87
N SER A 36 26.84 13.79 -10.50
CA SER A 36 25.90 14.90 -10.71
C SER A 36 25.94 15.44 -12.15
N GLU A 37 27.12 15.50 -12.78
CA GLU A 37 27.26 15.92 -14.19
C GLU A 37 26.89 14.81 -15.20
N LYS A 38 26.88 13.53 -14.78
CA LYS A 38 26.39 12.43 -15.63
C LYS A 38 24.88 12.43 -15.81
N ALA A 39 24.13 13.17 -15.00
CA ALA A 39 22.68 13.27 -15.15
C ALA A 39 22.28 14.10 -16.38
N SER A 40 23.00 15.17 -16.71
CA SER A 40 22.75 15.99 -17.90
C SER A 40 23.29 15.34 -19.19
N GLY A 41 24.41 14.62 -19.12
CA GLY A 41 24.93 13.82 -20.25
C GLY A 41 24.09 12.57 -20.57
N ALA A 42 23.35 12.06 -19.58
CA ALA A 42 22.40 10.97 -19.79
C ALA A 42 21.23 11.43 -20.68
N GLU A 43 20.66 12.61 -20.46
CA GLU A 43 19.58 13.16 -21.31
C GLU A 43 19.99 13.28 -22.79
N GLU A 44 21.19 13.80 -23.06
CA GLU A 44 21.69 13.94 -24.44
C GLU A 44 22.00 12.58 -25.08
N SER A 45 22.50 11.62 -24.30
CA SER A 45 22.74 10.24 -24.75
C SER A 45 21.44 9.49 -25.01
N LEU A 46 20.42 9.69 -24.17
CA LEU A 46 19.09 9.10 -24.30
C LEU A 46 18.35 9.66 -25.53
N MET A 47 18.50 10.96 -25.83
CA MET A 47 17.96 11.55 -27.08
C MET A 47 18.62 10.98 -28.33
N LYS A 48 19.95 10.77 -28.33
CA LYS A 48 20.67 10.16 -29.47
C LYS A 48 20.29 8.69 -29.66
N LEU A 49 20.11 7.93 -28.57
CA LEU A 49 19.61 6.54 -28.59
C LEU A 49 18.17 6.44 -29.10
N GLY A 50 17.30 7.41 -28.78
CA GLY A 50 15.90 7.42 -29.23
C GLY A 50 15.75 7.59 -30.75
N SER A 51 16.71 8.22 -31.41
CA SER A 51 16.72 8.45 -32.86
C SER A 51 17.42 7.36 -33.69
N ALA A 52 18.27 6.53 -33.09
CA ALA A 52 19.14 5.59 -33.81
C ALA A 52 19.16 4.15 -33.24
N GLY A 53 18.44 3.88 -32.15
CA GLY A 53 18.51 2.61 -31.43
C GLY A 53 17.60 1.48 -31.95
N THR A 54 18.00 0.26 -31.61
CA THR A 54 17.24 -0.99 -31.77
C THR A 54 15.92 -0.97 -30.99
N GLU A 55 14.98 -1.86 -31.30
CA GLU A 55 13.68 -1.92 -30.59
C GLU A 55 13.83 -2.14 -29.07
N ASP A 56 14.86 -2.86 -28.64
CA ASP A 56 15.17 -3.07 -27.23
C ASP A 56 15.64 -1.78 -26.53
N GLU A 57 16.38 -0.92 -27.24
CA GLU A 57 16.83 0.38 -26.72
C GLU A 57 15.66 1.38 -26.63
N LYS A 58 14.72 1.34 -27.59
CA LYS A 58 13.46 2.12 -27.50
C LYS A 58 12.59 1.64 -26.35
N LEU A 59 12.52 0.33 -26.09
CA LEU A 59 11.83 -0.24 -24.94
C LEU A 59 12.48 0.21 -23.63
N PHE A 60 13.81 0.21 -23.55
CA PHE A 60 14.55 0.70 -22.39
C PHE A 60 14.26 2.19 -22.13
N LEU A 61 14.30 3.04 -23.17
CA LEU A 61 13.95 4.46 -23.08
C LEU A 61 12.52 4.67 -22.58
N LYS A 62 11.57 3.90 -23.13
CA LYS A 62 10.17 3.94 -22.70
C LYS A 62 10.01 3.54 -21.23
N LEU A 63 10.73 2.51 -20.78
CA LEU A 63 10.73 2.08 -19.37
C LEU A 63 11.37 3.13 -18.45
N MET A 64 12.38 3.88 -18.92
CA MET A 64 12.97 4.99 -18.15
C MET A 64 12.01 6.18 -18.03
N VAL A 65 11.33 6.55 -19.10
CA VAL A 65 10.31 7.62 -19.09
C VAL A 65 9.08 7.22 -18.27
N GLU A 66 8.65 5.95 -18.32
CA GLU A 66 7.55 5.45 -17.49
C GLU A 66 7.93 5.38 -16.00
N LYS A 67 9.22 5.20 -15.65
CA LYS A 67 9.73 5.18 -14.27
C LYS A 67 9.48 6.50 -13.51
N GLU A 68 9.36 7.62 -14.20
CA GLU A 68 9.02 8.92 -13.60
C GLU A 68 7.57 8.98 -13.09
N LYS A 69 6.69 8.07 -13.53
CA LYS A 69 5.35 7.90 -12.96
C LYS A 69 5.43 6.98 -11.74
N SER A 70 5.85 7.53 -10.61
CA SER A 70 5.67 6.87 -9.31
C SER A 70 4.19 6.82 -8.97
N SER A 71 3.66 5.63 -8.71
CA SER A 71 2.32 5.48 -8.11
C SER A 71 2.48 5.02 -6.66
N THR A 72 1.77 5.66 -5.75
CA THR A 72 1.73 5.27 -4.34
C THR A 72 0.87 4.01 -4.20
N ILE A 73 1.48 2.87 -3.88
CA ILE A 73 0.75 1.61 -3.71
C ILE A 73 0.63 1.34 -2.21
N ASP A 74 -0.60 1.27 -1.73
CA ASP A 74 -0.89 0.86 -0.36
C ASP A 74 -0.90 -0.67 -0.28
N LEU A 75 0.08 -1.26 0.39
CA LEU A 75 0.12 -2.69 0.68
C LEU A 75 -0.57 -3.05 2.00
N GLY A 76 -1.45 -2.17 2.51
CA GLY A 76 -2.22 -2.35 3.74
C GLY A 76 -1.43 -2.22 5.04
N TYR A 77 -0.11 -2.44 5.04
CA TYR A 77 0.79 -2.18 6.17
C TYR A 77 1.86 -1.12 5.87
N LYS A 78 2.01 -0.73 4.60
CA LYS A 78 2.97 0.29 4.16
C LYS A 78 2.56 0.84 2.79
N VAL A 79 2.42 2.17 2.72
CA VAL A 79 2.36 2.89 1.46
C VAL A 79 3.79 2.96 0.90
N ILE A 80 4.02 2.31 -0.24
CA ILE A 80 5.32 2.35 -0.91
C ILE A 80 5.19 3.04 -2.27
N GLU A 81 6.09 3.98 -2.53
CA GLU A 81 6.25 4.53 -3.87
C GLU A 81 7.00 3.49 -4.71
N GLN A 82 6.30 2.88 -5.66
CA GLN A 82 6.92 2.03 -6.66
C GLN A 82 6.75 2.68 -8.04
N PRO A 83 7.79 2.63 -8.90
CA PRO A 83 7.68 3.09 -10.28
C PRO A 83 6.65 2.22 -11.01
N TYR A 84 5.64 2.86 -11.59
CA TYR A 84 4.61 2.16 -12.36
C TYR A 84 5.23 1.59 -13.64
N ILE A 85 5.18 0.27 -13.79
CA ILE A 85 5.65 -0.45 -14.97
C ILE A 85 4.42 -1.09 -15.61
N LYS A 86 4.10 -0.62 -16.81
CA LYS A 86 2.94 -1.09 -17.58
C LYS A 86 3.06 -2.61 -17.85
N GLY A 87 2.02 -3.37 -17.49
CA GLY A 87 1.96 -4.83 -17.71
C GLY A 87 2.57 -5.69 -16.60
N ARG A 88 3.07 -5.10 -15.50
CA ARG A 88 3.56 -5.86 -14.34
C ARG A 88 2.40 -6.23 -13.39
N PHE A 89 2.32 -7.50 -13.00
CA PHE A 89 1.17 -8.11 -12.29
C PHE A 89 0.82 -7.50 -10.93
N HIS A 90 1.72 -6.74 -10.31
CA HIS A 90 1.48 -6.10 -9.01
C HIS A 90 0.80 -4.72 -9.10
N HIS A 91 0.52 -4.22 -10.30
CA HIS A 91 -0.22 -2.97 -10.49
C HIS A 91 -1.70 -3.26 -10.71
N ILE A 92 -2.48 -3.21 -9.62
CA ILE A 92 -3.94 -3.50 -9.66
C ILE A 92 -4.73 -2.37 -10.40
N GLY A 93 -4.06 -1.33 -10.90
CA GLY A 93 -4.67 -0.29 -11.73
C GLY A 93 -5.62 0.67 -10.98
N PHE A 94 -5.75 0.52 -9.67
CA PHE A 94 -6.48 1.43 -8.79
C PHE A 94 -5.81 1.52 -7.41
N TYR A 95 -6.08 2.62 -6.70
CA TYR A 95 -5.62 2.84 -5.33
C TYR A 95 -6.58 2.19 -4.35
N ILE A 96 -6.03 1.51 -3.34
CA ILE A 96 -6.80 0.95 -2.22
C ILE A 96 -7.11 2.11 -1.27
N GLU A 97 -8.39 2.40 -1.05
CA GLU A 97 -8.82 3.39 -0.07
C GLU A 97 -8.78 2.76 1.32
N ALA A 98 -8.35 3.57 2.28
CA ALA A 98 -8.43 3.23 3.70
C ALA A 98 -9.89 2.92 4.07
N ASP A 99 -10.06 1.89 4.88
CA ASP A 99 -11.34 1.57 5.50
C ASP A 99 -11.26 1.95 6.98
N ASN A 100 -11.89 3.08 7.31
CA ASN A 100 -11.87 3.62 8.67
C ASN A 100 -12.95 2.99 9.54
N GLU A 101 -13.87 2.25 8.93
CA GLU A 101 -15.09 1.77 9.57
C GLU A 101 -15.09 0.25 9.75
N ASP A 102 -14.08 -0.44 9.21
CA ASP A 102 -13.84 -1.86 9.44
C ASP A 102 -12.86 -2.03 10.60
N ILE A 103 -13.38 -2.57 11.71
CA ILE A 103 -12.61 -2.79 12.93
C ILE A 103 -11.45 -3.77 12.72
N CYS A 104 -11.62 -4.72 11.80
CA CYS A 104 -10.62 -5.75 11.52
C CYS A 104 -9.39 -5.10 10.86
N VAL A 105 -9.63 -4.14 9.96
CA VAL A 105 -8.57 -3.41 9.22
C VAL A 105 -7.70 -2.58 10.16
N ARG A 106 -8.22 -2.13 11.32
CA ARG A 106 -7.44 -1.36 12.32
C ARG A 106 -6.24 -2.14 12.84
N CYS A 107 -6.35 -3.46 12.95
CA CYS A 107 -5.30 -4.33 13.47
C CYS A 107 -4.65 -5.22 12.38
N HIS A 108 -5.41 -5.63 11.36
CA HIS A 108 -4.97 -6.59 10.34
C HIS A 108 -4.62 -5.96 8.98
N GLY A 109 -4.92 -4.67 8.78
CA GLY A 109 -4.72 -3.98 7.51
C GLY A 109 -5.74 -4.37 6.43
N THR A 110 -5.65 -3.73 5.25
CA THR A 110 -6.58 -3.93 4.13
C THR A 110 -6.29 -5.16 3.27
N VAL A 111 -5.13 -5.80 3.46
CA VAL A 111 -4.70 -7.02 2.76
C VAL A 111 -4.24 -8.10 3.75
N PRO A 112 -5.15 -8.62 4.60
CA PRO A 112 -4.78 -9.42 5.77
C PRO A 112 -4.37 -10.88 5.46
N HIS A 113 -4.50 -11.34 4.21
CA HIS A 113 -4.26 -12.75 3.87
C HIS A 113 -2.87 -12.97 3.25
N ASP A 114 -2.03 -13.79 3.89
CA ASP A 114 -0.65 -14.03 3.46
C ASP A 114 -0.21 -15.51 3.38
N ASP A 115 -1.07 -16.45 3.78
CA ASP A 115 -0.82 -17.90 3.86
C ASP A 115 -0.20 -18.52 2.60
N SER A 116 -0.75 -18.21 1.41
CA SER A 116 -0.26 -18.69 0.12
C SER A 116 -0.33 -17.59 -0.95
N LYS A 117 0.35 -17.78 -2.08
CA LYS A 117 0.29 -16.80 -3.19
C LYS A 117 -1.11 -16.69 -3.79
N GLU A 118 -1.80 -17.82 -3.89
CA GLU A 118 -3.15 -17.96 -4.43
C GLU A 118 -4.18 -17.36 -3.47
N ILE A 119 -4.05 -17.64 -2.17
CA ILE A 119 -4.90 -17.07 -1.12
C ILE A 119 -4.71 -15.55 -1.05
N ARG A 120 -3.45 -15.09 -1.06
CA ARG A 120 -3.11 -13.66 -1.04
C ARG A 120 -3.63 -12.92 -2.26
N SER A 121 -3.61 -13.51 -3.46
CA SER A 121 -4.13 -12.83 -4.66
C SER A 121 -5.66 -12.81 -4.67
N PHE A 122 -6.29 -13.93 -4.31
CA PHE A 122 -7.75 -14.06 -4.37
C PHE A 122 -8.46 -13.36 -3.22
N LEU A 123 -8.12 -13.66 -1.96
CA LEU A 123 -8.86 -13.15 -0.79
C LEU A 123 -8.57 -11.69 -0.49
N ASN A 124 -7.37 -11.18 -0.77
CA ASN A 124 -7.11 -9.74 -0.60
C ASN A 124 -7.84 -8.90 -1.66
N MET A 125 -8.09 -9.45 -2.85
CA MET A 125 -8.97 -8.80 -3.82
C MET A 125 -10.40 -8.70 -3.27
N HIS A 126 -10.91 -9.78 -2.66
CA HIS A 126 -12.24 -9.76 -2.04
C HIS A 126 -12.34 -8.78 -0.88
N ALA A 127 -11.28 -8.65 -0.07
CA ALA A 127 -11.21 -7.71 1.04
C ALA A 127 -11.39 -6.24 0.62
N PHE A 128 -11.23 -5.90 -0.67
CA PHE A 128 -11.51 -4.56 -1.18
C PHE A 128 -13.00 -4.26 -1.37
N TYR A 129 -13.82 -5.29 -1.53
CA TYR A 129 -15.24 -5.19 -1.91
C TYR A 129 -16.19 -5.80 -0.88
N VAL A 130 -15.71 -6.71 -0.03
CA VAL A 130 -16.51 -7.46 0.94
C VAL A 130 -15.94 -7.22 2.33
N ALA A 131 -16.81 -6.90 3.29
CA ALA A 131 -16.43 -6.69 4.68
C ALA A 131 -15.98 -8.01 5.33
N CYS A 132 -14.97 -7.96 6.20
CA CYS A 132 -14.35 -9.13 6.82
C CYS A 132 -15.36 -10.06 7.53
N GLU A 133 -16.40 -9.44 8.11
CA GLU A 133 -17.48 -10.11 8.83
C GLU A 133 -18.25 -11.12 7.96
N THR A 134 -18.28 -10.91 6.64
CA THR A 134 -18.97 -11.80 5.70
C THR A 134 -18.44 -13.23 5.76
N CYS A 135 -17.13 -13.39 5.93
CA CYS A 135 -16.47 -14.69 5.91
C CYS A 135 -16.04 -15.13 7.32
N HIS A 136 -15.68 -14.18 8.19
CA HIS A 136 -15.09 -14.49 9.50
C HIS A 136 -16.12 -14.55 10.63
N ILE A 137 -17.33 -14.03 10.45
CA ILE A 137 -18.43 -14.22 11.39
C ILE A 137 -19.35 -15.30 10.79
N ARG A 138 -19.95 -16.13 11.65
CA ARG A 138 -20.95 -17.12 11.24
C ARG A 138 -22.30 -16.76 11.85
N PRO A 139 -23.42 -16.90 11.12
CA PRO A 139 -24.73 -16.79 11.73
C PRO A 139 -24.89 -17.89 12.78
N GLY A 140 -25.43 -17.53 13.94
CA GLY A 140 -25.87 -18.53 14.92
C GLY A 140 -27.02 -19.37 14.38
N GLU A 141 -27.18 -20.60 14.88
CA GLU A 141 -28.13 -21.59 14.35
C GLU A 141 -29.60 -21.11 14.35
N ASP A 142 -29.96 -20.18 15.24
CA ASP A 142 -31.33 -19.62 15.38
C ASP A 142 -31.43 -18.12 15.02
N GLN A 143 -30.47 -17.58 14.27
CA GLN A 143 -30.48 -16.15 13.90
C GLN A 143 -31.20 -15.92 12.57
N PRO A 144 -31.89 -14.78 12.40
CA PRO A 144 -32.50 -14.41 11.12
C PRO A 144 -31.42 -14.33 10.01
N PRO A 145 -31.79 -14.63 8.76
CA PRO A 145 -30.86 -14.57 7.64
C PRO A 145 -30.28 -13.17 7.49
N TRP A 146 -29.00 -13.11 7.14
CA TRP A 146 -28.33 -11.86 6.89
C TRP A 146 -28.80 -11.23 5.59
N ILE A 147 -28.83 -9.91 5.59
CA ILE A 147 -28.90 -9.12 4.37
C ILE A 147 -27.51 -8.59 4.04
N PHE A 148 -27.25 -8.37 2.76
CA PHE A 148 -26.00 -7.83 2.28
C PHE A 148 -26.28 -6.51 1.59
N GLN A 149 -25.62 -5.45 2.06
CA GLN A 149 -25.77 -4.12 1.48
C GLN A 149 -24.42 -3.41 1.44
N TRP A 150 -24.25 -2.51 0.47
CA TRP A 150 -23.10 -1.63 0.42
C TRP A 150 -23.09 -0.68 1.63
N SER A 151 -21.97 -0.63 2.34
CA SER A 151 -21.68 0.34 3.39
C SER A 151 -20.50 1.21 2.99
N SER A 152 -20.52 2.49 3.39
CA SER A 152 -19.39 3.40 3.15
C SER A 152 -18.17 2.98 3.97
N LYS A 153 -16.98 3.00 3.35
CA LYS A 153 -15.68 2.84 4.04
C LYS A 153 -15.31 4.03 4.94
N VAL A 154 -16.03 5.15 4.79
CA VAL A 154 -15.77 6.42 5.50
C VAL A 154 -16.78 6.65 6.62
N THR A 155 -18.06 6.36 6.39
CA THR A 155 -19.12 6.65 7.38
C THR A 155 -19.73 5.41 8.01
N GLY A 156 -19.48 4.21 7.44
CA GLY A 156 -20.06 2.95 7.90
C GLY A 156 -21.56 2.82 7.60
N LEU A 157 -22.19 3.86 7.06
CA LEU A 157 -23.62 3.91 6.78
C LEU A 157 -23.98 3.15 5.50
N PRO A 158 -25.21 2.64 5.40
CA PRO A 158 -25.72 2.06 4.16
C PRO A 158 -25.67 3.08 3.02
N VAL A 159 -25.20 2.64 1.86
CA VAL A 159 -25.16 3.42 0.62
C VAL A 159 -25.83 2.66 -0.52
N ALA A 160 -26.21 3.40 -1.57
CA ALA A 160 -26.72 2.78 -2.78
C ALA A 160 -25.61 1.98 -3.50
N ASN A 161 -26.03 1.07 -4.39
CA ASN A 161 -25.09 0.33 -5.23
C ASN A 161 -24.18 1.30 -5.99
N PRO A 162 -22.86 1.03 -6.05
CA PRO A 162 -21.92 1.87 -6.79
C PRO A 162 -22.39 2.09 -8.22
N LYS A 163 -22.44 3.35 -8.65
CA LYS A 163 -22.99 3.73 -9.98
C LYS A 163 -22.38 2.93 -11.13
N LYS A 164 -21.07 2.69 -11.09
CA LYS A 164 -20.38 1.89 -12.12
C LYS A 164 -20.91 0.46 -12.23
N LEU A 165 -21.24 -0.17 -11.11
CA LEU A 165 -21.81 -1.53 -11.09
C LEU A 165 -23.24 -1.53 -11.64
N VAL A 166 -24.04 -0.53 -11.28
CA VAL A 166 -25.39 -0.34 -11.83
C VAL A 166 -25.35 -0.08 -13.34
N ASP A 167 -24.39 0.73 -13.81
CA ASP A 167 -24.21 1.00 -15.24
C ASP A 167 -23.80 -0.29 -16.00
N ILE A 168 -22.96 -1.14 -15.40
CA ILE A 168 -22.57 -2.45 -15.96
C ILE A 168 -23.78 -3.38 -16.03
N GLU A 169 -24.52 -3.53 -14.93
CA GLU A 169 -25.74 -4.36 -14.86
C GLU A 169 -26.75 -3.93 -15.94
N ASN A 170 -27.03 -2.63 -16.03
CA ASN A 170 -27.91 -2.07 -17.06
C ASN A 170 -27.37 -2.33 -18.47
N SER A 171 -26.06 -2.39 -18.64
CA SER A 171 -25.45 -2.68 -19.94
C SER A 171 -25.69 -4.14 -20.37
N TYR A 172 -25.67 -5.10 -19.43
CA TYR A 172 -25.99 -6.51 -19.70
C TYR A 172 -27.47 -6.70 -20.04
N LEU A 173 -28.35 -5.96 -19.38
CA LEU A 173 -29.80 -6.03 -19.64
C LEU A 173 -30.19 -5.45 -21.02
N LYS A 174 -29.33 -4.63 -21.63
CA LYS A 174 -29.65 -3.86 -22.85
C LYS A 174 -28.89 -4.27 -24.11
N SER A 175 -27.86 -5.11 -24.04
CA SER A 175 -27.11 -5.52 -25.24
C SER A 175 -27.18 -7.01 -25.51
N GLU A 176 -27.52 -7.36 -26.74
CA GLU A 176 -27.36 -8.72 -27.29
C GLU A 176 -25.88 -9.08 -27.57
N ASP A 177 -24.99 -8.08 -27.50
CA ASP A 177 -23.58 -8.20 -27.85
C ASP A 177 -22.72 -8.43 -26.59
N PHE A 178 -22.05 -9.59 -26.53
CA PHE A 178 -21.28 -10.07 -25.37
C PHE A 178 -19.86 -9.49 -25.29
N ASP A 179 -19.40 -8.75 -26.30
CA ASP A 179 -17.99 -8.31 -26.41
C ASP A 179 -17.68 -7.00 -25.66
N LYS A 180 -18.21 -6.87 -24.43
CA LYS A 180 -18.03 -5.66 -23.61
C LYS A 180 -16.83 -5.78 -22.67
N LYS A 181 -15.77 -5.06 -23.04
CA LYS A 181 -14.51 -4.97 -22.31
C LYS A 181 -14.61 -3.96 -21.16
N TYR A 182 -15.19 -4.37 -20.02
CA TYR A 182 -15.18 -3.55 -18.81
C TYR A 182 -14.02 -3.92 -17.89
N ILE A 183 -13.25 -2.91 -17.48
CA ILE A 183 -12.34 -3.03 -16.34
C ILE A 183 -13.21 -2.91 -15.09
N THR A 184 -13.56 -4.06 -14.51
CA THR A 184 -14.50 -4.23 -13.38
C THR A 184 -13.86 -4.04 -12.02
N TYR A 185 -12.55 -3.80 -11.98
CA TYR A 185 -11.78 -3.63 -10.75
C TYR A 185 -11.51 -2.16 -10.51
N GLY A 186 -11.91 -1.65 -9.35
CA GLY A 186 -11.77 -0.25 -9.01
C GLY A 186 -12.22 0.04 -7.60
N ASN A 187 -11.90 1.24 -7.13
CA ASN A 187 -12.39 1.67 -5.83
C ASN A 187 -13.82 2.20 -5.92
N TYR A 188 -14.68 1.74 -5.02
CA TYR A 188 -16.08 2.17 -4.93
C TYR A 188 -16.38 3.00 -3.68
N GLY A 189 -15.39 3.23 -2.80
CA GLY A 189 -15.61 3.90 -1.51
C GLY A 189 -16.54 3.16 -0.55
N ALA A 190 -16.87 1.91 -0.86
CA ALA A 190 -17.85 1.12 -0.15
C ALA A 190 -17.50 -0.38 -0.19
N LYS A 191 -18.08 -1.16 0.73
CA LYS A 191 -18.00 -2.62 0.77
C LYS A 191 -19.37 -3.25 0.98
N ILE A 192 -19.58 -4.42 0.40
CA ILE A 192 -20.70 -5.30 0.72
C ILE A 192 -20.51 -5.78 2.16
N THR A 193 -21.45 -5.41 3.03
CA THR A 193 -21.37 -5.63 4.46
C THR A 193 -22.60 -6.43 4.92
N PRO A 194 -22.42 -7.47 5.74
CA PRO A 194 -23.54 -8.23 6.28
C PRO A 194 -24.25 -7.41 7.36
N GLY A 195 -25.57 -7.53 7.40
CA GLY A 195 -26.42 -6.85 8.36
C GLY A 195 -27.74 -7.57 8.59
N ARG A 196 -28.60 -6.93 9.37
CA ARG A 196 -29.96 -7.38 9.68
C ARG A 196 -30.93 -6.22 9.56
N ILE A 197 -32.19 -6.54 9.33
CA ILE A 197 -33.27 -5.55 9.37
C ILE A 197 -33.78 -5.48 10.81
N VAL A 198 -33.67 -4.31 11.43
CA VAL A 198 -34.20 -3.99 12.76
C VAL A 198 -35.07 -2.74 12.61
N ASP A 199 -36.34 -2.83 12.97
CA ASP A 199 -37.31 -1.74 12.84
C ASP A 199 -37.35 -1.09 11.44
N GLY A 200 -37.23 -1.92 10.40
CA GLY A 200 -37.22 -1.47 9.00
C GLY A 200 -35.91 -0.87 8.52
N ASN A 201 -34.89 -0.73 9.38
CA ASN A 201 -33.59 -0.19 9.03
C ASN A 201 -32.52 -1.28 8.98
N VAL A 202 -31.54 -1.10 8.10
CA VAL A 202 -30.38 -2.01 8.01
C VAL A 202 -29.38 -1.64 9.10
N VAL A 203 -29.14 -2.60 9.98
CA VAL A 203 -28.11 -2.53 11.01
C VAL A 203 -27.03 -3.55 10.65
N PHE A 204 -25.84 -3.07 10.31
CA PHE A 204 -24.71 -3.94 10.00
C PHE A 204 -24.25 -4.72 11.24
N LEU A 205 -23.60 -5.86 11.03
CA LEU A 205 -23.08 -6.70 12.11
C LEU A 205 -21.89 -6.06 12.87
N LYS A 206 -21.50 -4.84 12.48
CA LYS A 206 -20.51 -4.01 13.16
C LYS A 206 -21.00 -3.71 14.58
N ARG A 207 -20.36 -4.32 15.57
CA ARG A 207 -20.82 -4.30 16.97
C ARG A 207 -20.54 -2.96 17.64
N GLY A 208 -21.50 -2.04 17.61
CA GLY A 208 -21.63 -0.87 18.50
C GLY A 208 -20.33 -0.31 19.10
N ASN A 209 -20.13 -0.47 20.42
CA ASN A 209 -19.00 0.08 21.16
C ASN A 209 -17.66 -0.65 20.95
N LEU A 210 -17.62 -1.75 20.18
CA LEU A 210 -16.39 -2.53 20.00
C LEU A 210 -15.32 -1.71 19.28
N MET A 211 -15.70 -0.84 18.35
CA MET A 211 -14.77 0.08 17.68
C MET A 211 -14.09 1.01 18.69
N ALA A 212 -14.87 1.63 19.58
CA ALA A 212 -14.33 2.49 20.63
C ALA A 212 -13.37 1.72 21.57
N TYR A 213 -13.71 0.48 21.92
CA TYR A 213 -12.85 -0.39 22.71
C TYR A 213 -11.53 -0.73 22.00
N VAL A 214 -11.57 -0.98 20.69
CA VAL A 214 -10.37 -1.23 19.88
C VAL A 214 -9.50 0.02 19.76
N GLU A 215 -10.09 1.20 19.54
CA GLU A 215 -9.34 2.46 19.54
C GLU A 215 -8.68 2.74 20.90
N GLU A 216 -9.39 2.47 22.00
CA GLU A 216 -8.83 2.60 23.34
C GLU A 216 -7.66 1.62 23.56
N TYR A 217 -7.80 0.36 23.15
CA TYR A 217 -6.71 -0.61 23.18
C TYR A 217 -5.51 -0.15 22.34
N LEU A 218 -5.72 0.31 21.11
CA LEU A 218 -4.65 0.77 20.22
C LEU A 218 -3.91 1.99 20.78
N SER A 219 -4.59 2.88 21.49
CA SER A 219 -3.94 4.05 22.13
C SER A 219 -3.01 3.66 23.29
N HIS A 220 -3.26 2.53 23.95
CA HIS A 220 -2.44 2.03 25.07
C HIS A 220 -1.57 0.81 24.70
N GLU A 221 -1.61 0.32 23.46
CA GLU A 221 -0.97 -0.95 23.07
C GLU A 221 0.52 -1.00 23.42
N LYS A 222 1.24 0.13 23.28
CA LYS A 222 2.68 0.22 23.56
C LYS A 222 3.02 0.10 25.05
N GLU A 223 2.07 0.37 25.93
CA GLU A 223 2.24 0.35 27.38
C GLU A 223 1.94 -1.03 27.98
N LEU A 224 1.29 -1.91 27.21
CA LEU A 224 0.89 -3.25 27.63
C LEU A 224 2.03 -4.27 27.43
N GLY A 225 2.17 -5.19 28.38
CA GLY A 225 2.98 -6.40 28.21
C GLY A 225 2.31 -7.40 27.27
N GLU A 226 3.10 -8.32 26.68
CA GLU A 226 2.60 -9.31 25.71
C GLU A 226 1.45 -10.18 26.23
N GLY A 227 1.49 -10.56 27.51
CA GLY A 227 0.39 -11.29 28.15
C GLY A 227 -0.91 -10.49 28.20
N GLN A 228 -0.83 -9.18 28.50
CA GLN A 228 -2.01 -8.30 28.53
C GLN A 228 -2.56 -8.09 27.11
N LYS A 229 -1.68 -7.85 26.13
CA LYS A 229 -2.08 -7.75 24.71
C LYS A 229 -2.82 -9.00 24.25
N SER A 230 -2.30 -10.19 24.57
CA SER A 230 -2.94 -11.46 24.23
C SER A 230 -4.32 -11.57 24.86
N GLN A 231 -4.47 -11.22 26.14
CA GLN A 231 -5.77 -11.25 26.83
C GLN A 231 -6.79 -10.28 26.19
N VAL A 232 -6.39 -9.04 25.91
CA VAL A 232 -7.28 -8.05 25.27
C VAL A 232 -7.69 -8.51 23.88
N LYS A 233 -6.74 -8.98 23.06
CA LYS A 233 -7.02 -9.56 21.74
C LYS A 233 -8.00 -10.73 21.84
N ASN A 234 -7.86 -11.62 22.81
CA ASN A 234 -8.79 -12.73 23.00
C ASN A 234 -10.21 -12.27 23.33
N VAL A 235 -10.37 -11.18 24.10
CA VAL A 235 -11.68 -10.59 24.38
C VAL A 235 -12.32 -10.05 23.10
N ILE A 236 -11.56 -9.32 22.28
CA ILE A 236 -12.03 -8.74 21.00
C ILE A 236 -12.50 -9.85 20.06
N HIS A 237 -11.67 -10.86 19.81
CA HIS A 237 -12.00 -11.96 18.89
C HIS A 237 -13.18 -12.79 19.39
N ARG A 238 -13.28 -13.01 20.69
CA ARG A 238 -14.44 -13.70 21.28
C ARG A 238 -15.72 -12.91 21.10
N ASP A 239 -15.66 -11.59 21.14
CA ASP A 239 -16.84 -10.77 20.90
C ASP A 239 -17.27 -10.79 19.42
N ILE A 240 -16.32 -10.76 18.50
CA ILE A 240 -16.58 -10.89 17.04
C ILE A 240 -17.24 -12.24 16.69
N ASN A 241 -16.84 -13.33 17.37
CA ASN A 241 -17.34 -14.67 17.09
C ASN A 241 -18.69 -15.02 17.74
N LYS A 242 -19.30 -14.10 18.50
CA LYS A 242 -20.63 -14.29 19.10
C LYS A 242 -21.73 -13.83 18.16
#